data_AF-A0ABD0QIK5-F1
#
_entry.id   AF-A0ABD0QIK5-F1
#
_cell.length_a   1.000
_cell.length_b   1.000
_cell.length_c   1.000
_cell.angle_alpha   90.00
_cell.angle_beta   90.00
_cell.angle_gamma   90.00
#
_symmetry.space_group_name_H-M   'P 1'
#
loop_
_entity.id
_entity.type
_entity.pdbx_description
1 polymer ?
#
loop_
_entity_poly.entity_id
_entity_poly.type
_entity_poly.pdbx_seq_one_letter_code
_entity_poly.pdbx_strand_id
1 'polypeptide(L)'
;VCFANTVFLEPIDSIEHIPPARWKLTCYICKQRGSGACIQCHKANCYTAFHVTCAQQAGLYMKMEPVRETGANGTSFSVRKTAYCDIHTPPGSARPLGGVGGASMGSSHSEGEAEDEEDVAGAEEDGKGWSSERAKRAKAKSRLKMKRARKILAERRAAAPVVSVPCIPPH
;
A
#
# COMPACT_ATOMS: atom_id res chain seq x y z
N VAL A 1 -13.69 -15.59 -13.86
CA VAL A 1 -13.80 -15.67 -12.39
C VAL A 1 -15.12 -15.09 -11.96
N CYS A 2 -15.94 -15.93 -11.38
CA CYS A 2 -17.22 -15.60 -10.79
C CYS A 2 -17.35 -16.31 -9.43
N PHE A 3 -18.45 -16.05 -8.74
CA PHE A 3 -18.86 -16.85 -7.59
C PHE A 3 -20.03 -17.70 -8.05
N ALA A 4 -20.01 -19.00 -7.75
CA ALA A 4 -21.15 -19.87 -8.05
C ALA A 4 -22.39 -19.44 -7.25
N ASN A 5 -22.21 -19.00 -6.00
CA ASN A 5 -23.25 -18.37 -5.19
C ASN A 5 -22.91 -16.90 -4.89
N THR A 6 -23.75 -15.96 -5.35
CA THR A 6 -23.53 -14.52 -5.16
C THR A 6 -23.96 -13.98 -3.79
N VAL A 7 -24.62 -14.79 -2.97
CA VAL A 7 -25.01 -14.45 -1.58
C VAL A 7 -23.89 -14.84 -0.61
N PHE A 8 -23.41 -16.08 -0.71
CA PHE A 8 -22.33 -16.58 0.16
C PHE A 8 -20.92 -16.27 -0.38
N LEU A 9 -20.82 -15.86 -1.65
CA LEU A 9 -19.56 -15.58 -2.34
C LEU A 9 -18.61 -16.79 -2.35
N GLU A 10 -19.18 -17.98 -2.50
CA GLU A 10 -18.45 -19.25 -2.56
C GLU A 10 -19.19 -20.30 -3.40
N PRO A 11 -18.45 -21.30 -3.94
CA PRO A 11 -17.01 -21.24 -4.20
C PRO A 11 -16.66 -20.19 -5.26
N ILE A 12 -15.38 -19.83 -5.32
CA ILE A 12 -14.81 -19.12 -6.47
C ILE A 12 -14.78 -20.10 -7.64
N ASP A 13 -15.32 -19.69 -8.78
CA ASP A 13 -15.46 -20.52 -9.97
C ASP A 13 -14.93 -19.79 -11.22
N SER A 14 -14.87 -20.49 -12.35
CA SER A 14 -14.46 -19.96 -13.65
C SER A 14 -13.05 -19.36 -13.65
N ILE A 15 -12.10 -20.06 -13.03
CA ILE A 15 -10.67 -19.70 -13.01
C ILE A 15 -10.00 -20.19 -14.29
N GLU A 16 -10.40 -21.35 -14.79
CA GLU A 16 -10.04 -21.95 -16.07
C GLU A 16 -10.43 -21.05 -17.26
N HIS A 17 -11.45 -20.21 -17.09
CA HIS A 17 -11.87 -19.21 -18.08
C HIS A 17 -10.97 -17.95 -18.11
N ILE A 18 -9.96 -17.84 -17.25
CA ILE A 18 -9.00 -16.72 -17.27
C ILE A 18 -8.08 -16.88 -18.48
N PRO A 19 -8.03 -15.91 -19.42
CA PRO A 19 -7.15 -16.01 -20.58
C PRO A 19 -5.67 -16.20 -20.18
N PRO A 20 -4.91 -17.12 -20.84
CA PRO A 20 -3.50 -17.38 -20.52
C PRO A 20 -2.61 -16.14 -20.53
N ALA A 21 -2.98 -15.11 -21.32
CA ALA A 21 -2.28 -13.84 -21.35
C ALA A 21 -2.17 -13.18 -19.96
N ARG A 22 -3.20 -13.30 -19.10
CA ARG A 22 -3.20 -12.68 -17.76
C ARG A 22 -2.14 -13.25 -16.84
N TRP A 23 -1.82 -14.54 -17.00
CA TRP A 23 -0.77 -15.23 -16.25
C TRP A 23 0.64 -14.91 -16.76
N LYS A 24 0.75 -14.48 -18.03
CA LYS A 24 2.02 -14.10 -18.67
C LYS A 24 2.39 -12.64 -18.45
N LEU A 25 1.49 -11.82 -17.93
CA LEU A 25 1.78 -10.44 -17.55
C LEU A 25 2.74 -10.40 -16.35
N THR A 26 3.62 -9.40 -16.33
CA THR A 26 4.52 -9.13 -15.21
C THR A 26 3.89 -8.07 -14.32
N CYS A 27 3.69 -8.38 -13.04
CA CYS A 27 3.21 -7.41 -12.07
C CYS A 27 4.28 -6.32 -11.87
N TYR A 28 3.95 -5.05 -12.13
CA TYR A 28 4.93 -3.97 -12.01
C TYR A 28 5.32 -3.65 -10.56
N ILE A 29 4.54 -4.12 -9.57
CA ILE A 29 4.80 -3.90 -8.15
C ILE A 29 5.80 -4.93 -7.62
N CYS A 30 5.48 -6.23 -7.71
CA CYS A 30 6.35 -7.30 -7.20
C CYS A 30 7.37 -7.83 -8.23
N LYS A 31 7.31 -7.38 -9.49
CA LYS A 31 8.18 -7.78 -10.61
C LYS A 31 8.12 -9.27 -10.97
N GLN A 32 7.13 -10.01 -10.49
CA GLN A 32 6.96 -11.43 -10.79
C GLN A 32 6.05 -11.64 -12.01
N ARG A 33 6.31 -12.72 -12.76
CA ARG A 33 5.54 -13.19 -13.91
C ARG A 33 5.15 -14.64 -13.66
N GLY A 34 3.90 -15.02 -13.94
CA GLY A 34 3.43 -16.40 -13.77
C GLY A 34 3.07 -16.82 -12.34
N SER A 35 3.25 -15.96 -11.33
CA SER A 35 2.85 -16.25 -9.93
C SER A 35 1.38 -15.92 -9.64
N GLY A 36 0.63 -15.46 -10.64
CA GLY A 36 -0.79 -15.14 -10.53
C GLY A 36 -1.34 -14.51 -11.82
N ALA A 37 -2.66 -14.33 -11.87
CA ALA A 37 -3.33 -13.62 -12.94
C ALA A 37 -3.31 -12.11 -12.68
N CYS A 38 -2.68 -11.33 -13.56
CA CYS A 38 -2.69 -9.88 -13.45
C CYS A 38 -3.98 -9.26 -14.03
N ILE A 39 -4.35 -8.11 -13.46
CA ILE A 39 -5.26 -7.14 -14.06
C ILE A 39 -4.44 -5.98 -14.64
N GLN A 40 -5.06 -5.18 -15.51
CA GLN A 40 -4.43 -4.01 -16.11
C GLN A 40 -5.13 -2.74 -15.65
N CYS A 41 -4.39 -1.63 -15.68
CA CYS A 41 -4.94 -0.30 -15.44
C CYS A 41 -6.15 -0.03 -16.35
N HIS A 42 -7.21 0.57 -15.80
CA HIS A 42 -8.44 0.87 -16.54
C HIS A 42 -8.30 2.06 -17.51
N LYS A 43 -7.23 2.86 -17.40
CA LYS A 43 -6.99 3.99 -18.31
C LYS A 43 -6.73 3.47 -19.72
N ALA A 44 -7.43 4.04 -20.70
CA ALA A 44 -7.22 3.74 -22.11
C ALA A 44 -5.73 3.88 -22.50
N ASN A 45 -5.23 2.92 -23.26
CA ASN A 45 -3.84 2.81 -23.71
C ASN A 45 -2.79 2.65 -22.58
N CYS A 46 -3.21 2.34 -21.35
CA CYS A 46 -2.30 1.97 -20.26
C CYS A 46 -2.28 0.45 -20.07
N TYR A 47 -1.15 -0.18 -20.34
CA TYR A 47 -0.99 -1.63 -20.22
C TYR A 47 -0.30 -2.07 -18.93
N THR A 48 -0.08 -1.15 -17.98
CA THR A 48 0.51 -1.45 -16.67
C THR A 48 -0.30 -2.53 -15.98
N ALA A 49 0.36 -3.65 -15.70
CA ALA A 49 -0.24 -4.84 -15.13
C ALA A 49 0.19 -5.05 -13.68
N PHE A 50 -0.73 -5.52 -12.85
CA PHE A 50 -0.47 -5.80 -11.44
C PHE A 50 -1.41 -6.91 -10.92
N HIS A 51 -0.96 -7.62 -9.90
CA HIS A 51 -1.87 -8.48 -9.13
C HIS A 51 -2.87 -7.63 -8.36
N VAL A 52 -4.10 -8.14 -8.22
CA VAL A 52 -5.16 -7.49 -7.44
C VAL A 52 -4.70 -7.22 -6.01
N THR A 53 -4.05 -8.19 -5.37
CA THR A 53 -3.51 -8.07 -4.01
C THR A 53 -2.34 -7.10 -3.93
N CYS A 54 -1.45 -7.07 -4.92
CA CYS A 54 -0.35 -6.10 -4.96
C CYS A 54 -0.88 -4.66 -5.06
N ALA A 55 -1.89 -4.42 -5.89
CA ALA A 55 -2.52 -3.10 -6.01
C ALA A 55 -3.18 -2.66 -4.70
N GLN A 56 -3.91 -3.57 -4.04
CA GLN A 56 -4.54 -3.31 -2.75
C GLN A 56 -3.49 -2.95 -1.68
N GLN A 57 -2.38 -3.70 -1.59
CA GLN A 57 -1.31 -3.46 -0.61
C GLN A 57 -0.54 -2.17 -0.89
N ALA A 58 -0.34 -1.83 -2.16
CA ALA A 58 0.30 -0.59 -2.58
C ALA A 58 -0.63 0.65 -2.45
N GLY A 59 -1.91 0.46 -2.09
CA GLY A 59 -2.87 1.54 -1.97
C GLY A 59 -3.23 2.19 -3.32
N LEU A 60 -3.15 1.44 -4.42
CA LEU A 60 -3.62 1.93 -5.71
C LEU A 60 -5.13 2.18 -5.68
N TYR A 61 -5.61 3.11 -6.49
CA TYR A 61 -7.04 3.36 -6.57
C TYR A 61 -7.77 2.15 -7.14
N MET A 62 -8.71 1.63 -6.36
CA MET A 62 -9.62 0.56 -6.72
C MET A 62 -11.03 0.95 -6.27
N LYS A 63 -12.00 0.89 -7.17
CA LYS A 63 -13.40 1.25 -6.88
C LYS A 63 -14.36 0.25 -7.51
N MET A 64 -15.42 -0.05 -6.77
CA MET A 64 -16.59 -0.78 -7.26
C MET A 64 -17.78 0.18 -7.24
N GLU A 65 -18.40 0.37 -8.40
CA GLU A 65 -19.56 1.24 -8.57
C GLU A 65 -20.75 0.44 -9.06
N PRO A 66 -21.92 0.57 -8.41
CA PRO A 66 -23.15 0.03 -8.97
C PRO A 66 -23.52 0.82 -10.23
N VAL A 67 -23.86 0.10 -11.29
CA VAL A 67 -24.33 0.67 -12.55
C VAL A 67 -25.76 0.19 -12.76
N ARG A 68 -26.67 1.15 -12.92
CA ARG A 68 -28.05 0.90 -13.31
C ARG A 68 -28.16 1.15 -14.80
N GLU A 69 -28.53 0.13 -15.56
CA GLU A 69 -28.76 0.25 -16.99
C GLU A 69 -30.25 0.02 -17.25
N THR A 70 -30.94 1.05 -17.74
CA THR A 70 -32.35 0.95 -18.16
C THR A 70 -32.37 0.64 -19.65
N GLY A 71 -32.64 -0.60 -20.00
CA GLY A 71 -32.79 -1.04 -21.40
C GLY A 71 -34.24 -1.30 -21.78
N ALA A 72 -34.46 -1.61 -23.06
CA ALA A 72 -35.78 -1.98 -23.59
C ALA A 72 -36.38 -3.24 -22.92
N ASN A 73 -35.54 -4.08 -22.29
CA ASN A 73 -35.93 -5.34 -21.66
C ASN A 73 -36.04 -5.22 -20.12
N GLY A 74 -36.08 -3.99 -19.59
CA GLY A 74 -36.12 -3.69 -18.16
C GLY A 74 -34.83 -3.06 -17.61
N THR A 75 -34.81 -2.82 -16.30
CA THR A 75 -33.64 -2.27 -15.60
C THR A 75 -32.72 -3.40 -15.13
N SER A 76 -31.48 -3.43 -15.60
CA SER A 76 -30.42 -4.31 -15.09
C SER A 76 -29.52 -3.56 -14.10
N PHE A 77 -29.00 -4.30 -13.12
CA PHE A 77 -28.05 -3.79 -12.13
C PHE A 77 -26.75 -4.56 -12.28
N SER A 78 -25.67 -3.85 -12.63
CA SER A 78 -24.33 -4.41 -12.73
C SER A 78 -23.38 -3.66 -11.80
N VAL A 79 -22.17 -4.20 -11.61
CA VAL A 79 -21.14 -3.53 -10.80
C VAL A 79 -19.90 -3.34 -11.65
N ARG A 80 -19.52 -2.08 -11.87
CA ARG A 80 -18.30 -1.71 -12.57
C ARG A 80 -17.14 -1.70 -11.59
N LYS A 81 -16.12 -2.51 -11.86
CA LYS A 81 -14.91 -2.63 -11.03
C LYS A 81 -13.74 -1.97 -11.76
N THR A 82 -13.22 -0.87 -11.24
CA THR A 82 -12.13 -0.10 -11.86
C THR A 82 -10.89 -0.07 -10.97
N ALA A 83 -9.71 -0.22 -11.56
CA ALA A 83 -8.43 -0.05 -10.87
C ALA A 83 -7.46 0.75 -11.76
N TYR A 84 -6.66 1.63 -11.16
CA TYR A 84 -5.66 2.43 -11.88
C TYR A 84 -4.26 2.23 -11.32
N CYS A 85 -3.23 2.41 -12.15
CA CYS A 85 -1.86 2.56 -11.64
C CYS A 85 -1.69 3.90 -10.93
N ASP A 86 -0.55 4.06 -10.27
CA ASP A 86 -0.11 5.29 -9.60
C ASP A 86 -0.16 6.52 -10.52
N ILE A 87 0.26 6.37 -11.77
CA ILE A 87 0.26 7.46 -12.78
C ILE A 87 -1.17 7.89 -13.17
N HIS A 88 -2.14 6.98 -13.08
CA HIS A 88 -3.52 7.19 -13.54
C HIS A 88 -4.54 7.22 -12.41
N THR A 89 -4.08 7.29 -11.17
CA THR A 89 -4.97 7.46 -10.02
C THR A 89 -5.67 8.82 -10.12
N PRO A 90 -7.02 8.87 -10.12
CA PRO A 90 -7.74 10.13 -10.25
C PRO A 90 -7.35 11.14 -9.16
N PRO A 91 -7.17 12.44 -9.49
CA PRO A 91 -6.90 13.48 -8.50
C PRO A 91 -8.00 13.53 -7.43
N GLY A 92 -7.60 13.66 -6.16
CA GLY A 92 -8.54 13.67 -5.02
C GLY A 92 -9.01 12.29 -4.55
N SER A 93 -8.54 11.22 -5.20
CA SER A 93 -8.92 9.84 -4.87
C SER A 93 -7.81 8.99 -4.24
N ALA A 94 -6.58 9.52 -4.25
CA ALA A 94 -5.48 8.98 -3.47
C ALA A 94 -5.82 9.13 -1.98
N ARG A 95 -6.34 8.06 -1.37
CA ARG A 95 -6.50 8.03 0.09
C ARG A 95 -5.11 8.16 0.70
N PRO A 96 -4.91 9.03 1.70
CA PRO A 96 -3.77 8.90 2.59
C PRO A 96 -3.81 7.49 3.17
N LEU A 97 -2.64 6.84 3.27
CA LEU A 97 -2.47 5.57 3.98
C LEU A 97 -2.93 5.78 5.44
N GLY A 98 -4.20 5.52 5.71
CA GLY A 98 -4.85 5.80 6.98
C GLY A 98 -6.19 5.07 7.09
N GLY A 99 -6.15 3.90 7.71
CA GLY A 99 -7.19 3.35 8.59
C GLY A 99 -8.58 3.05 8.03
N VAL A 100 -8.91 1.75 7.99
CA VAL A 100 -10.24 1.18 8.29
C VAL A 100 -9.92 -0.17 8.94
N GLY A 101 -10.33 -0.58 10.14
CA GLY A 101 -11.11 0.00 11.23
C GLY A 101 -11.53 -1.18 12.12
N GLY A 102 -11.30 -1.13 13.45
CA GLY A 102 -11.96 -2.02 14.42
C GLY A 102 -11.08 -2.57 15.57
N ALA A 103 -10.84 -1.76 16.62
CA ALA A 103 -10.92 -2.15 18.04
C ALA A 103 -10.48 -0.96 18.91
N SER A 104 -11.41 -0.44 19.70
CA SER A 104 -11.19 0.55 20.74
C SER A 104 -10.30 -0.01 21.85
N MET A 105 -9.12 0.56 22.07
CA MET A 105 -8.38 0.46 23.34
C MET A 105 -7.63 1.79 23.53
N GLY A 106 -7.93 2.47 24.64
CA GLY A 106 -7.56 3.86 24.88
C GLY A 106 -6.06 4.14 24.83
N SER A 107 -5.68 5.21 24.14
CA SER A 107 -4.37 5.84 24.35
C SER A 107 -4.52 6.83 25.48
N SER A 108 -4.34 6.33 26.70
CA SER A 108 -3.96 7.16 27.83
C SER A 108 -2.55 7.68 27.59
N HIS A 109 -2.43 9.00 27.70
CA HIS A 109 -1.24 9.83 27.83
C HIS A 109 -0.01 9.10 28.39
N SER A 110 1.12 9.29 27.70
CA SER A 110 2.38 9.58 28.38
C SER A 110 3.16 10.56 27.52
N GLU A 111 2.86 11.81 27.81
CA GLU A 111 3.75 12.96 27.71
C GLU A 111 5.16 12.53 28.17
N GLY A 112 6.16 12.83 27.37
CA GLY A 112 7.55 12.41 27.59
C GLY A 112 8.49 13.22 26.71
N GLU A 113 8.33 14.54 26.80
CA GLU A 113 9.38 15.55 26.95
C GLU A 113 10.78 15.08 26.56
N ALA A 114 11.28 15.63 25.46
CA ALA A 114 12.71 15.74 25.20
C ALA A 114 12.92 17.05 24.42
N GLU A 115 12.75 18.16 25.15
CA GLU A 115 13.58 19.36 25.13
C GLU A 115 14.34 19.56 23.80
N ASP A 116 13.70 20.28 22.88
CA ASP A 116 14.40 20.99 21.81
C ASP A 116 15.01 22.24 22.44
N GLU A 117 16.16 22.09 23.09
CA GLU A 117 16.97 23.26 23.42
C GLU A 117 17.68 23.72 22.15
N GLU A 118 17.04 24.70 21.53
CA GLU A 118 17.64 25.79 20.77
C GLU A 118 18.96 26.28 21.39
N ASP A 119 20.10 25.92 20.81
CA ASP A 119 21.33 26.69 20.99
C ASP A 119 21.42 27.70 19.86
N VAL A 120 20.88 28.89 20.17
CA VAL A 120 21.05 30.13 19.42
C VAL A 120 22.52 30.33 19.09
N ALA A 121 22.79 30.58 17.81
CA ALA A 121 24.09 31.00 17.35
C ALA A 121 24.55 32.26 18.09
N GLY A 122 25.73 32.21 18.70
CA GLY A 122 26.41 33.36 19.24
C GLY A 122 27.90 33.09 19.45
N ALA A 123 28.71 33.42 18.44
CA ALA A 123 30.00 34.10 18.56
C ALA A 123 30.73 34.10 17.21
N GLU A 124 30.91 35.30 16.67
CA GLU A 124 31.88 35.59 15.63
C GLU A 124 33.31 35.51 16.21
N GLU A 125 34.27 35.35 15.29
CA GLU A 125 35.72 35.57 15.36
C GLU A 125 36.67 34.46 15.84
N ASP A 126 37.45 34.02 14.83
CA ASP A 126 38.86 33.70 14.80
C ASP A 126 39.45 32.62 15.73
N GLY A 127 39.71 31.47 15.11
CA GLY A 127 41.05 30.91 15.14
C GLY A 127 41.38 29.89 16.23
N LYS A 128 41.48 28.63 15.79
CA LYS A 128 42.28 27.51 16.34
C LYS A 128 41.64 26.66 17.44
N GLY A 129 41.14 25.50 17.02
CA GLY A 129 41.02 24.31 17.87
C GLY A 129 39.64 23.63 17.82
N TRP A 130 39.29 23.02 16.69
CA TRP A 130 38.10 22.15 16.60
C TRP A 130 38.24 20.97 17.56
N SER A 131 37.71 21.12 18.78
CA SER A 131 37.85 20.14 19.86
C SER A 131 37.26 18.79 19.45
N SER A 132 38.15 17.78 19.33
CA SER A 132 37.84 16.43 18.83
C SER A 132 36.66 15.78 19.56
N GLU A 133 36.42 16.16 20.81
CA GLU A 133 35.35 15.65 21.66
C GLU A 133 33.95 16.10 21.25
N ARG A 134 33.78 17.35 20.80
CA ARG A 134 32.47 17.84 20.32
C ARG A 134 32.06 17.10 19.04
N ALA A 135 33.00 16.86 18.14
CA ALA A 135 32.80 16.07 16.92
C ALA A 135 32.51 14.58 17.22
N LYS A 136 33.23 13.98 18.19
CA LYS A 136 32.96 12.60 18.66
C LYS A 136 31.54 12.47 19.22
N ARG A 137 31.09 13.44 20.03
CA ARG A 137 29.75 13.44 20.64
C ARG A 137 28.65 13.61 19.59
N ALA A 138 28.83 14.50 18.61
CA ALA A 138 27.90 14.66 17.48
C ALA A 138 27.79 13.38 16.65
N LYS A 139 28.93 12.72 16.36
CA LYS A 139 28.97 11.45 15.60
C LYS A 139 28.28 10.30 16.36
N ALA A 140 28.42 10.24 17.69
CA ALA A 140 27.73 9.28 18.53
C ALA A 140 26.20 9.48 18.53
N LYS A 141 25.74 10.73 18.69
CA LYS A 141 24.31 11.10 18.62
C LYS A 141 23.70 10.74 17.26
N SER A 142 24.40 11.05 16.17
CA SER A 142 23.97 10.70 14.80
C SER A 142 23.84 9.18 14.60
N ARG A 143 24.81 8.40 15.10
CA ARG A 143 24.76 6.93 15.02
C ARG A 143 23.56 6.33 15.77
N LEU A 144 23.20 6.90 16.92
CA LEU A 144 22.02 6.45 17.69
C LEU A 144 20.71 6.79 16.96
N LYS A 145 20.60 8.01 16.40
CA LYS A 145 19.44 8.44 15.60
C LYS A 145 19.24 7.53 14.38
N MET A 146 20.32 7.19 13.68
CA MET A 146 20.28 6.26 12.54
C MET A 146 19.87 4.83 12.94
N LYS A 147 20.33 4.33 14.09
CA LYS A 147 19.91 3.02 14.61
C LYS A 147 18.41 2.99 14.94
N ARG A 148 17.89 4.03 15.58
CA ARG A 148 16.46 4.17 15.90
C ARG A 148 15.60 4.22 14.62
N ALA A 149 16.01 4.99 13.61
CA ALA A 149 15.32 5.06 12.33
C ALA A 149 15.27 3.70 11.61
N ARG A 150 16.39 2.95 11.60
CA ARG A 150 16.43 1.60 11.00
C ARG A 150 15.52 0.61 11.74
N LYS A 151 15.43 0.68 13.07
CA LYS A 151 14.54 -0.17 13.87
C LYS A 151 13.07 0.08 13.54
N ILE A 152 12.65 1.34 13.49
CA ILE A 152 11.25 1.72 13.14
C ILE A 152 10.87 1.20 11.75
N LEU A 153 11.77 1.34 10.76
CA LEU A 153 11.52 0.84 9.40
C LEU A 153 11.42 -0.69 9.34
N ALA A 154 12.22 -1.40 10.14
CA ALA A 154 12.16 -2.86 10.22
C ALA A 154 10.86 -3.36 10.87
N GLU A 155 10.43 -2.73 11.97
CA GLU A 155 9.17 -3.06 12.66
C GLU A 155 7.96 -2.83 11.75
N ARG A 156 7.94 -1.72 11.00
CA ARG A 156 6.90 -1.46 9.98
C ARG A 156 6.87 -2.49 8.85
N ARG A 157 8.03 -3.02 8.46
CA ARG A 157 8.12 -4.08 7.44
C ARG A 157 7.61 -5.44 7.98
N ALA A 158 7.73 -5.69 9.27
CA ALA A 158 7.24 -6.90 9.91
C ALA A 158 5.72 -6.87 10.15
N ALA A 159 5.11 -5.69 10.22
CA ALA A 159 3.67 -5.49 10.40
C ALA A 159 2.85 -5.63 9.09
N ALA A 160 3.24 -6.55 8.21
CA ALA A 160 2.40 -6.88 7.06
C ALA A 160 1.11 -7.56 7.54
N PRO A 161 -0.09 -7.12 7.12
CA PRO A 161 -1.32 -7.78 7.51
C PRO A 161 -1.29 -9.23 6.99
N VAL A 162 -1.60 -10.18 7.87
CA VAL A 162 -1.90 -11.55 7.47
C VAL A 162 -3.15 -11.51 6.60
N VAL A 163 -2.96 -11.54 5.29
CA VAL A 163 -4.04 -11.79 4.35
C VAL A 163 -4.11 -13.30 4.20
N SER A 164 -5.11 -13.91 4.81
CA SER A 164 -5.45 -15.30 4.57
C SER A 164 -5.80 -15.45 3.09
N VAL A 165 -4.87 -15.96 2.28
CA VAL A 165 -5.16 -16.36 0.90
C VAL A 165 -5.91 -17.69 0.99
N PRO A 166 -7.20 -17.76 0.58
CA PRO A 166 -7.90 -19.04 0.55
C PRO A 166 -7.17 -19.97 -0.42
N CYS A 167 -6.76 -21.14 0.06
CA CYS A 167 -6.18 -22.17 -0.79
C CYS A 167 -7.31 -22.73 -1.67
N ILE A 168 -7.20 -22.53 -2.98
CA ILE A 168 -8.12 -23.14 -3.96
C ILE A 168 -7.56 -24.53 -4.28
N PRO A 169 -8.24 -25.62 -3.88
CA PRO A 169 -7.77 -26.97 -4.18
C PRO A 169 -7.73 -27.19 -5.70
N PRO A 170 -6.69 -27.86 -6.24
CA PRO A 170 -6.71 -28.32 -7.62
C PRO A 170 -7.73 -29.47 -7.77
N HIS A 171 -8.55 -29.41 -8.81
CA HIS A 171 -9.45 -30.50 -9.23
C HIS A 171 -8.79 -31.34 -10.33
#